data_AF-A0A176RVC5-F1
#
_entry.id   AF-A0A176RVC5-F1
#
_cell.length_a   1.000
_cell.length_b   1.000
_cell.length_c   1.000
_cell.angle_alpha   90.00
_cell.angle_beta   90.00
_cell.angle_gamma   90.00
#
_symmetry.space_group_name_H-M   'P 1'
#
loop_
_entity.id
_entity.type
_entity.pdbx_description
1 polymer ?
#
loop_
_entity_poly.entity_id
_entity_poly.type
_entity_poly.pdbx_seq_one_letter_code
_entity_poly.pdbx_strand_id
1 'polypeptide(L)'
;MKHIVFLLEEPSAKEMLEGLLPRLAPELSYRCIIFEGKQDLEKNLVKKIRAYRVPNSQFLVLRDQDAGDCYTIKQKLVELCQKANKADSLVRIVCRELESWYLADLKAVELGLKISGLAKHQGSQKYRSPDYLDYPSKE
;
A
#
# COMPACT_ATOMS: atom_id res chain seq x y z
N MET A 1 18.58 9.88 11.62
CA MET A 1 17.68 9.85 10.44
C MET A 1 16.56 8.86 10.72
N LYS A 2 15.32 9.19 10.36
CA LYS A 2 14.18 8.28 10.57
C LYS A 2 14.24 7.17 9.52
N HIS A 3 14.28 5.91 9.95
CA HIS A 3 14.21 4.75 9.07
C HIS A 3 12.79 4.19 9.10
N ILE A 4 12.14 4.06 7.94
CA ILE A 4 10.77 3.53 7.85
C ILE A 4 10.78 2.11 7.33
N VAL A 5 10.11 1.21 8.04
CA VAL A 5 9.89 -0.17 7.63
C VAL A 5 8.46 -0.30 7.17
N PHE A 6 8.29 -0.45 5.86
CA PHE A 6 7.01 -0.73 5.23
C PHE A 6 6.71 -2.21 5.34
N LEU A 7 5.57 -2.56 5.96
CA LEU A 7 5.03 -3.90 6.11
C LEU A 7 3.84 -4.00 5.15
N LEU A 8 4.02 -4.68 4.03
CA LEU A 8 3.16 -4.59 2.86
C LEU A 8 2.45 -5.92 2.63
N GLU A 9 1.14 -5.88 2.38
CA GLU A 9 0.34 -7.07 2.09
C GLU A 9 0.83 -7.84 0.87
N GLU A 10 1.29 -7.14 -0.17
CA GLU A 10 1.59 -7.72 -1.47
C GLU A 10 2.72 -7.00 -2.23
N PRO A 11 3.26 -7.60 -3.31
CA PRO A 11 4.37 -7.03 -4.07
C PRO A 11 4.07 -5.72 -4.81
N SER A 12 2.85 -5.50 -5.31
CA SER A 12 2.45 -4.30 -6.08
C SER A 12 2.75 -3.01 -5.30
N ALA A 13 2.44 -2.99 -4.00
CA ALA A 13 2.68 -1.88 -3.10
C ALA A 13 4.17 -1.56 -2.94
N LYS A 14 5.04 -2.58 -2.95
CA LYS A 14 6.50 -2.38 -2.91
C LYS A 14 6.96 -1.68 -4.17
N GLU A 15 6.57 -2.19 -5.34
CA GLU A 15 7.01 -1.63 -6.63
C GLU A 15 6.55 -0.18 -6.79
N MET A 16 5.33 0.13 -6.36
CA MET A 16 4.85 1.51 -6.32
C MET A 16 5.69 2.39 -5.38
N LEU A 17 5.95 1.94 -4.14
CA LEU A 17 6.75 2.71 -3.19
C LEU A 17 8.18 2.93 -3.69
N GLU A 18 8.81 1.92 -4.30
CA GLU A 18 10.16 2.03 -4.86
C GLU A 18 10.21 2.98 -6.05
N GLY A 19 9.13 3.08 -6.85
CA GLY A 19 9.02 4.07 -7.92
C GLY A 19 8.75 5.50 -7.45
N LEU A 20 7.97 5.67 -6.37
CA LEU A 20 7.51 6.99 -5.91
C LEU A 20 8.41 7.62 -4.83
N LEU A 21 8.87 6.84 -3.84
CA LEU A 21 9.61 7.37 -2.70
C LEU A 21 10.89 8.11 -3.08
N PRO A 22 11.70 7.66 -4.06
CA PRO A 22 12.89 8.42 -4.48
C PRO A 22 12.56 9.82 -5.04
N ARG A 23 11.34 10.02 -5.54
CA ARG A 23 10.89 11.31 -6.11
C ARG A 23 10.23 12.19 -5.05
N LEU A 24 9.45 11.59 -4.14
CA LEU A 24 8.69 12.31 -3.12
C LEU A 24 9.49 12.58 -1.84
N ALA A 25 10.43 11.69 -1.50
CA ALA A 25 11.21 11.73 -0.28
C ALA A 25 12.61 11.10 -0.50
N PRO A 26 13.48 11.72 -1.31
CA PRO A 26 14.77 11.15 -1.73
C PRO A 26 15.71 10.79 -0.56
N GLU A 27 15.65 11.57 0.53
CA GLU A 27 16.49 11.37 1.72
C GLU A 27 15.91 10.33 2.71
N LEU A 28 14.74 9.75 2.41
CA LEU A 28 14.10 8.79 3.29
C LEU A 28 14.84 7.45 3.23
N SER A 29 15.39 7.02 4.36
CA SER A 29 15.84 5.64 4.52
C SER A 29 14.62 4.74 4.78
N TYR A 30 14.43 3.72 3.95
CA TYR A 30 13.32 2.78 4.13
C TYR A 30 13.68 1.34 3.79
N ARG A 31 12.83 0.41 4.23
CA ARG A 31 12.84 -0.99 3.82
C ARG A 31 11.42 -1.50 3.62
N CYS A 32 11.18 -2.22 2.54
CA CYS A 32 9.93 -2.94 2.31
C CYS A 32 10.05 -4.41 2.77
N ILE A 33 9.07 -4.87 3.55
CA ILE A 33 8.87 -6.27 3.94
C ILE A 33 7.51 -6.66 3.39
N ILE A 34 7.50 -7.56 2.42
CA ILE A 34 6.29 -8.08 1.79
C ILE A 34 5.81 -9.33 2.52
N PHE A 35 4.48 -9.48 2.63
CA PHE A 35 3.78 -10.67 3.11
C PHE A 35 3.07 -11.37 1.95
N GLU A 36 2.56 -12.58 2.20
CA GLU A 36 1.77 -13.36 1.22
C GLU A 36 0.27 -13.18 1.49
N GLY A 37 -0.21 -11.95 1.31
CA GLY A 37 -1.62 -11.57 1.52
C GLY A 37 -1.99 -11.34 2.99
N LYS A 38 -3.23 -10.86 3.23
CA LYS A 38 -3.73 -10.46 4.55
C LYS A 38 -3.56 -11.49 5.66
N GLN A 39 -3.76 -12.78 5.35
CA GLN A 39 -3.69 -13.83 6.36
C GLN A 39 -2.25 -14.01 6.87
N ASP A 40 -1.28 -14.01 5.96
CA ASP A 40 0.13 -14.06 6.31
C ASP A 40 0.56 -12.80 7.06
N LEU A 41 0.14 -11.62 6.57
CA LEU A 41 0.39 -10.34 7.21
C LEU A 41 -0.08 -10.37 8.67
N GLU A 42 -1.36 -10.66 8.92
CA GLU A 42 -1.92 -10.64 10.27
C GLU A 42 -1.29 -11.70 11.19
N LYS A 43 -0.96 -12.87 10.65
CA LYS A 43 -0.34 -13.97 11.41
C LYS A 43 1.11 -13.66 11.80
N ASN A 44 1.87 -13.02 10.91
CA ASN A 44 3.32 -12.85 11.07
C ASN A 44 3.75 -11.42 11.45
N LEU A 45 2.84 -10.44 11.46
CA LEU A 45 3.15 -9.03 11.74
C LEU A 45 3.96 -8.85 13.03
N VAL A 46 3.45 -9.41 14.14
CA VAL A 46 4.06 -9.31 15.47
C VAL A 46 5.47 -9.89 15.47
N LYS A 47 5.63 -11.08 14.86
CA LYS A 47 6.91 -11.78 14.77
C LYS A 47 7.93 -10.95 13.98
N LYS A 48 7.53 -10.40 12.83
CA LYS A 48 8.41 -9.60 11.97
C LYS A 48 8.84 -8.30 12.65
N ILE A 49 7.92 -7.58 13.28
CA ILE A 49 8.22 -6.34 14.02
C ILE A 49 9.21 -6.63 15.15
N ARG A 50 8.96 -7.66 15.99
CA ARG A 50 9.84 -8.00 17.12
C ARG A 50 11.22 -8.48 16.68
N ALA A 51 11.33 -9.13 15.53
CA ALA A 51 12.60 -9.60 14.98
C ALA A 51 13.42 -8.48 14.32
N TYR A 52 12.85 -7.29 14.08
CA TYR A 52 13.53 -6.20 13.40
C TYR A 52 14.46 -5.44 14.35
N ARG A 53 15.77 -5.52 14.11
CA ARG A 53 16.80 -5.05 15.05
C ARG A 53 17.38 -3.67 14.76
N VAL A 54 17.03 -3.05 13.63
CA VAL A 54 17.57 -1.71 13.32
C VAL A 54 16.96 -0.69 14.29
N PRO A 55 17.78 0.01 15.10
CA PRO A 55 17.27 0.94 16.11
C PRO A 55 16.59 2.14 15.47
N ASN A 56 15.71 2.81 16.22
CA ASN A 56 14.97 4.00 15.77
C ASN A 56 14.14 3.81 14.48
N SER A 57 13.80 2.56 14.16
CA SER A 57 12.91 2.23 13.04
C SER A 57 11.46 2.48 13.40
N GLN A 58 10.75 3.17 12.51
CA GLN A 58 9.30 3.35 12.56
C GLN A 58 8.63 2.40 11.58
N PHE A 59 7.49 1.83 11.94
CA PHE A 59 6.79 0.86 11.10
C PHE A 59 5.56 1.50 10.47
N LEU A 60 5.36 1.24 9.17
CA LEU A 60 4.15 1.57 8.45
C LEU A 60 3.56 0.29 7.86
N VAL A 61 2.37 -0.08 8.30
CA VAL A 61 1.61 -1.21 7.74
C VAL A 61 0.68 -0.68 6.66
N LEU A 62 0.82 -1.23 5.45
CA LEU A 62 -0.08 -0.97 4.34
C LEU A 62 -0.78 -2.27 3.96
N ARG A 63 -2.11 -2.22 3.94
CA ARG A 63 -2.98 -3.36 3.64
C ARG A 63 -4.16 -2.88 2.80
N ASP A 64 -4.64 -3.70 1.88
CA ASP A 64 -5.84 -3.40 1.12
C ASP A 64 -7.10 -3.71 1.95
N GLN A 65 -8.17 -2.94 1.70
CA GLN A 65 -9.44 -3.15 2.38
C GLN A 65 -10.10 -4.46 1.96
N ASP A 66 -9.94 -4.85 0.69
CA ASP A 66 -10.79 -5.82 0.01
C ASP A 66 -12.29 -5.52 0.23
N ALA A 67 -13.12 -6.55 0.36
CA ALA A 67 -14.52 -6.47 0.77
C ALA A 67 -14.71 -6.29 2.31
N GLY A 68 -13.67 -5.95 3.08
CA GLY A 68 -13.76 -5.83 4.53
C GLY A 68 -14.13 -4.42 5.02
N ASP A 69 -14.44 -4.30 6.33
CA ASP A 69 -14.61 -3.01 6.98
C ASP A 69 -13.25 -2.40 7.35
N CYS A 70 -12.92 -1.24 6.78
CA CYS A 70 -11.60 -0.63 6.94
C CYS A 70 -11.29 -0.19 8.38
N TYR A 71 -12.30 0.16 9.18
CA TYR A 71 -12.12 0.52 10.59
C TYR A 71 -11.76 -0.70 11.42
N THR A 72 -12.48 -1.80 11.21
CA THR A 72 -12.26 -3.08 11.89
C THR A 72 -10.88 -3.64 11.55
N ILE A 73 -10.51 -3.62 10.26
CA ILE A 73 -9.19 -4.05 9.80
C ILE A 73 -8.09 -3.19 10.42
N LYS A 74 -8.23 -1.86 10.36
CA LYS A 74 -7.25 -0.92 10.91
C LYS A 74 -7.07 -1.14 12.40
N GLN A 75 -8.15 -1.30 13.15
CA GLN A 75 -8.10 -1.56 14.59
C GLN A 75 -7.33 -2.83 14.91
N LYS A 76 -7.63 -3.94 14.21
CA LYS A 76 -6.94 -5.22 14.39
C LYS A 76 -5.42 -5.10 14.15
N LEU A 77 -5.03 -4.41 13.08
CA LEU A 77 -3.60 -4.21 12.77
C LEU A 77 -2.90 -3.31 13.79
N VAL A 78 -3.57 -2.28 14.31
CA VAL A 78 -3.07 -1.44 15.41
C VAL A 78 -2.84 -2.29 16.67
N GLU A 79 -3.80 -3.14 17.04
CA GLU A 79 -3.66 -4.06 18.19
C GLU A 79 -2.48 -5.02 18.02
N LEU A 80 -2.22 -5.51 16.81
CA LEU A 80 -1.04 -6.34 16.52
C LEU A 80 0.27 -5.54 16.67
N CYS A 81 0.31 -4.28 16.21
CA CYS A 81 1.46 -3.41 16.42
C CYS A 81 1.72 -3.13 17.92
N GLN A 82 0.65 -2.91 18.69
CA GLN A 82 0.72 -2.77 20.15
C GLN A 82 1.24 -4.05 20.82
N LYS A 83 0.73 -5.22 20.43
CA LYS A 83 1.25 -6.53 20.90
C LYS A 83 2.73 -6.71 20.55
N ALA A 84 3.22 -6.07 19.50
CA ALA A 84 4.64 -6.07 19.14
C ALA A 84 5.49 -5.04 19.90
N ASN A 85 4.91 -4.34 20.89
CA ASN A 85 5.53 -3.21 21.61
C ASN A 85 5.94 -2.05 20.68
N LYS A 86 5.14 -1.80 19.63
CA LYS A 86 5.33 -0.72 18.64
C LYS A 86 4.02 0.03 18.40
N ALA A 87 3.46 0.60 19.46
CA ALA A 87 2.20 1.35 19.40
C ALA A 87 2.30 2.65 18.57
N ASP A 88 3.52 3.11 18.29
CA ASP A 88 3.84 4.25 17.42
C ASP A 88 3.81 3.91 15.92
N SER A 89 3.51 2.64 15.57
CA SER A 89 3.36 2.21 14.17
C SER A 89 2.17 2.89 13.50
N LEU A 90 2.33 3.24 12.23
CA LEU A 90 1.25 3.77 11.40
C LEU A 90 0.57 2.65 10.62
N VAL A 91 -0.76 2.59 10.67
CA VAL A 91 -1.56 1.68 9.85
C VAL A 91 -2.32 2.49 8.80
N ARG A 92 -2.24 2.07 7.53
CA ARG A 92 -2.96 2.64 6.39
C ARG A 92 -3.68 1.53 5.63
N ILE A 93 -4.96 1.77 5.34
CA ILE A 93 -5.81 0.87 4.57
C ILE A 93 -6.06 1.50 3.22
N VAL A 94 -5.83 0.76 2.14
CA VAL A 94 -6.16 1.18 0.77
C VAL A 94 -7.60 0.78 0.49
N CYS A 95 -8.53 1.74 0.52
CA CYS A 95 -9.97 1.47 0.59
C CYS A 95 -10.62 0.95 -0.71
N ARG A 96 -9.92 0.95 -1.84
CA ARG A 96 -10.47 0.60 -3.15
C ARG A 96 -9.50 -0.21 -4.02
N GLU A 97 -8.40 -0.71 -3.46
CA GLU A 97 -7.23 -1.26 -4.18
C GLU A 97 -6.32 -0.15 -4.73
N LEU A 98 -5.05 -0.51 -4.92
CA LEU A 98 -4.03 0.39 -5.43
C LEU A 98 -4.28 0.77 -6.89
N GLU A 99 -4.91 -0.13 -7.65
CA GLU A 99 -5.15 -0.03 -9.08
C GLU A 99 -6.01 1.19 -9.44
N SER A 100 -6.85 1.65 -8.51
CA SER A 100 -7.62 2.89 -8.66
C SER A 100 -6.72 4.09 -8.99
N TRP A 101 -5.49 4.11 -8.48
CA TRP A 101 -4.54 5.20 -8.74
C TRP A 101 -4.04 5.20 -10.18
N TYR A 102 -3.89 4.03 -10.80
CA TYR A 102 -3.51 3.93 -12.22
C TYR A 102 -4.67 4.38 -13.11
N LEU A 103 -5.91 4.00 -12.77
CA LEU A 103 -7.10 4.39 -13.52
C LEU A 103 -7.41 5.90 -13.43
N ALA A 104 -6.85 6.59 -12.43
CA ALA A 104 -6.94 8.04 -12.31
C ALA A 104 -6.13 8.80 -13.38
N ASP A 105 -5.14 8.17 -14.00
CA ASP A 105 -4.35 8.76 -15.09
C ASP A 105 -3.98 7.71 -16.16
N LEU A 106 -4.96 7.41 -17.02
CA LEU A 106 -4.79 6.50 -18.15
C LEU A 106 -3.71 6.97 -19.13
N LYS A 107 -3.42 8.27 -19.20
CA LYS A 107 -2.33 8.76 -20.04
C LYS A 107 -0.98 8.35 -19.46
N ALA A 108 -0.80 8.43 -18.15
CA ALA A 108 0.39 7.91 -17.49
C ALA A 108 0.54 6.39 -17.71
N VAL A 109 -0.57 5.64 -17.65
CA VAL A 109 -0.59 4.20 -17.93
C VAL A 109 -0.16 3.89 -19.36
N GLU A 110 -0.68 4.60 -20.37
CA GLU A 110 -0.23 4.46 -21.77
C GLU A 110 1.28 4.63 -21.91
N LEU A 111 1.81 5.71 -21.33
CA LEU A 111 3.21 6.05 -21.39
C LEU A 111 4.08 5.00 -20.69
N GLY A 112 3.64 4.52 -19.52
CA GLY A 112 4.35 3.51 -18.74
C GLY A 112 4.38 2.14 -19.44
N LEU A 113 3.24 1.71 -20.00
CA LEU A 113 3.12 0.42 -20.70
C LEU A 113 3.54 0.47 -22.17
N LYS A 114 3.85 1.66 -22.71
CA LYS A 114 4.17 1.89 -24.13
C LYS A 114 3.07 1.40 -25.08
N ILE A 115 1.82 1.64 -24.70
CA ILE A 115 0.62 1.34 -25.49
C ILE A 115 -0.09 2.64 -25.87
N SER A 116 -1.08 2.54 -26.74
CA SER A 116 -1.85 3.69 -27.23
C SER A 116 -3.35 3.41 -27.22
N GLY A 117 -4.14 4.44 -26.96
CA GLY A 117 -5.59 4.41 -27.04
C GLY A 117 -6.33 4.31 -25.70
N LEU A 118 -5.67 4.25 -24.54
CA LEU A 118 -6.31 4.36 -23.21
C LEU A 118 -6.65 5.81 -22.83
N ALA A 119 -5.81 6.80 -23.14
CA ALA A 119 -5.99 8.19 -22.67
C ALA A 119 -7.32 8.80 -23.15
N LYS A 120 -7.81 8.38 -24.32
CA LYS A 120 -9.11 8.79 -24.86
C LYS A 120 -10.29 8.36 -23.97
N HIS A 121 -10.11 7.34 -23.13
CA HIS A 121 -11.13 6.82 -22.22
C HIS A 121 -11.19 7.55 -20.87
N GLN A 122 -10.22 8.43 -20.55
CA GLN A 122 -10.15 9.11 -19.24
C GLN A 122 -11.45 9.83 -18.88
N GLY A 123 -12.12 10.44 -19.88
CA GLY A 123 -13.37 11.18 -19.70
C GLY A 123 -14.64 10.32 -19.61
N SER A 124 -14.52 8.99 -19.76
CA SER A 124 -15.67 8.08 -19.62
C SER A 124 -16.21 8.09 -18.19
N GLN A 125 -17.50 7.76 -18.04
CA GLN A 125 -18.16 7.72 -16.72
C GLN A 125 -17.41 6.84 -15.72
N LYS A 126 -16.78 5.76 -16.22
CA LYS A 126 -16.05 4.77 -15.43
C LYS A 126 -14.76 5.30 -14.82
N TYR A 127 -13.95 6.02 -15.60
CA TYR A 127 -12.61 6.47 -15.19
C TYR A 127 -12.54 7.94 -14.75
N ARG A 128 -13.67 8.67 -14.81
CA ARG A 128 -13.73 10.05 -14.29
C ARG A 128 -13.57 10.11 -12.75
N SER A 129 -14.01 9.07 -12.05
CA SER A 129 -13.91 8.97 -10.59
C SER A 129 -13.58 7.53 -10.17
N PRO A 130 -12.31 7.10 -10.34
CA PRO A 130 -11.91 5.71 -10.14
C PRO A 130 -12.03 5.24 -8.68
N ASP A 131 -12.10 6.16 -7.70
CA ASP A 131 -12.36 5.85 -6.29
C ASP A 131 -13.74 5.21 -6.03
N TYR A 132 -14.66 5.28 -6.99
CA TYR A 132 -15.98 4.64 -6.89
C TYR A 132 -16.06 3.30 -7.61
N LEU A 133 -14.97 2.83 -8.22
CA LEU A 133 -14.92 1.51 -8.83
C LEU A 133 -14.85 0.46 -7.73
N ASP A 134 -15.68 -0.57 -7.85
CA ASP A 134 -15.74 -1.64 -6.86
C ASP A 134 -14.58 -2.64 -6.99
N TYR A 135 -14.04 -2.81 -8.19
CA TYR A 135 -12.91 -3.72 -8.48
C TYR A 135 -11.97 -3.13 -9.54
N PRO A 136 -11.15 -2.11 -9.19
CA PRO A 136 -10.22 -1.49 -10.13
C PRO A 136 -9.25 -2.48 -10.80
N SER A 137 -8.85 -3.56 -10.13
CA SER A 137 -8.00 -4.61 -10.70
C SER A 137 -8.60 -5.39 -11.87
N LYS A 138 -9.91 -5.27 -12.14
CA LYS A 138 -10.58 -5.94 -13.27
C LYS A 138 -10.66 -5.08 -14.53
N GLU A 139 -10.16 -3.86 -14.46
CA GLU A 139 -10.12 -2.87 -15.56
C GLU A 139 -8.88 -3.02 -16.42
#